data_AF-A0A2V9TQK7-F1
#
_entry.id   AF-A0A2V9TQK7-F1
#
_cell.length_a   1.000
_cell.length_b   1.000
_cell.length_c   1.000
_cell.angle_alpha   90.00
_cell.angle_beta   90.00
_cell.angle_gamma   90.00
#
_symmetry.space_group_name_H-M   'P 1'
#
loop_
_entity.id
_entity.type
_entity.pdbx_description
1 polymer ?
#
loop_
_entity_poly.entity_id
_entity_poly.type
_entity_poly.pdbx_seq_one_letter_code
_entity_poly.pdbx_strand_id
1 'polypeptide(L)'
;MSATAHKSSLLTTTVRLPKRLYEEARGALEKGNAGASSLNDLLIKSLEEKLKQLRRESIDTEFAEMRNDAQYHRESLAIAKEFASSDGETLRLAEKGENP
;
A
#
# COMPACT_ATOMS: atom_id res chain seq x y z
N MET A 1 -6.59 -27.17 -16.52
CA MET A 1 -6.89 -26.30 -15.37
C MET A 1 -7.23 -24.92 -15.92
N SER A 2 -8.52 -24.59 -16.04
CA SER A 2 -8.93 -23.28 -16.57
C SER A 2 -8.94 -22.25 -15.46
N ALA A 3 -8.09 -21.24 -15.57
CA ALA A 3 -8.16 -20.04 -14.75
C ALA A 3 -9.50 -19.34 -15.05
N THR A 4 -10.41 -19.36 -14.09
CA THR A 4 -11.66 -18.61 -14.15
C THR A 4 -11.33 -17.12 -14.15
N ALA A 5 -11.49 -16.48 -15.30
CA ALA A 5 -11.55 -15.02 -15.38
C ALA A 5 -12.66 -14.54 -14.44
N HIS A 6 -12.28 -13.89 -13.34
CA HIS A 6 -13.24 -13.21 -12.47
C HIS A 6 -13.92 -12.12 -13.31
N LYS A 7 -15.16 -12.38 -13.74
CA LYS A 7 -16.00 -11.37 -14.34
C LYS A 7 -16.23 -10.32 -13.25
N SER A 8 -15.59 -9.16 -13.37
CA SER A 8 -15.74 -8.07 -12.42
C SER A 8 -17.21 -7.63 -12.41
N SER A 9 -17.96 -8.11 -11.42
CA SER A 9 -19.35 -7.71 -11.23
C SER A 9 -19.36 -6.28 -10.71
N LEU A 10 -19.60 -5.31 -11.60
CA LEU A 10 -19.81 -3.93 -11.20
C LEU A 10 -21.16 -3.82 -10.47
N LEU A 11 -21.15 -3.21 -9.30
CA LEU A 11 -22.35 -2.90 -8.52
C LEU A 11 -22.68 -1.42 -8.68
N THR A 12 -23.92 -1.11 -9.07
CA THR A 12 -24.40 0.26 -9.17
C THR A 12 -24.95 0.70 -7.82
N THR A 13 -24.36 1.75 -7.26
CA THR A 13 -24.76 2.34 -5.98
C THR A 13 -24.97 3.84 -6.15
N THR A 14 -26.00 4.39 -5.50
CA THR A 14 -26.23 5.83 -5.43
C THR A 14 -25.60 6.40 -4.16
N VAL A 15 -24.69 7.36 -4.32
CA VAL A 15 -24.03 8.06 -3.21
C VAL A 15 -24.57 9.48 -3.07
N ARG A 16 -24.80 9.93 -1.83
CA ARG A 16 -25.12 11.34 -1.56
C ARG A 16 -23.84 12.11 -1.34
N LEU A 17 -23.60 13.12 -2.18
CA LEU A 17 -22.42 13.97 -2.11
C LEU A 17 -22.81 15.42 -1.76
N PRO A 18 -22.02 16.13 -0.93
CA PRO A 18 -22.18 17.56 -0.76
C PRO A 18 -22.05 18.29 -2.10
N LYS A 19 -22.95 19.25 -2.35
CA LYS A 19 -23.00 19.98 -3.63
C LYS A 19 -21.65 20.63 -4.00
N ARG A 20 -20.99 21.26 -3.02
CA ARG A 20 -19.67 21.88 -3.23
C ARG A 20 -18.63 20.86 -3.72
N LEU A 21 -18.56 19.70 -3.08
CA LEU A 21 -17.60 18.65 -3.44
C LEU A 21 -17.87 18.12 -4.86
N TYR A 22 -19.15 17.96 -5.23
CA TYR A 22 -19.52 17.54 -6.58
C TYR A 22 -19.11 18.59 -7.63
N GLU A 23 -19.35 19.87 -7.37
CA GLU A 23 -18.98 20.96 -8.28
C GLU A 23 -17.46 21.09 -8.44
N GLU A 24 -16.70 20.95 -7.35
CA GLU A 24 -15.24 20.95 -7.37
C GLU A 24 -14.69 19.76 -8.18
N ALA A 25 -15.21 18.56 -7.94
CA ALA A 25 -14.83 17.35 -8.66
C ALA A 25 -15.13 17.48 -10.16
N ARG A 26 -16.32 18.00 -10.50
CA ARG A 26 -16.69 18.26 -11.90
C ARG A 26 -15.78 19.29 -12.55
N GLY A 27 -15.48 20.40 -11.85
CA GLY A 27 -14.55 21.41 -12.34
C GLY A 27 -13.14 20.85 -12.58
N ALA A 28 -12.68 19.92 -11.74
CA ALA A 28 -11.39 19.25 -11.93
C ALA A 28 -11.38 18.32 -13.16
N LEU A 29 -12.49 17.65 -13.45
CA LEU A 29 -12.67 16.83 -14.65
C LEU A 29 -12.71 17.69 -15.93
N GLU A 30 -13.46 18.78 -15.92
CA GLU A 30 -13.57 19.70 -17.07
C GLU A 30 -12.23 20.36 -17.40
N LYS A 31 -11.40 20.63 -16.40
CA LYS A 31 -10.04 21.16 -16.57
C LYS A 31 -9.02 20.12 -17.03
N GLY A 32 -9.37 18.83 -17.03
CA GLY A 32 -8.45 17.73 -17.36
C GLY A 32 -7.40 17.44 -16.27
N ASN A 33 -7.46 18.10 -15.11
CA ASN A 33 -6.48 17.96 -14.04
C ASN A 33 -6.67 16.69 -13.20
N ALA A 34 -7.84 16.05 -13.28
CA ALA A 34 -8.21 14.96 -12.39
C ALA A 34 -7.65 13.58 -12.79
N GLY A 35 -6.99 13.46 -13.97
CA GLY A 35 -6.48 12.18 -14.47
C GLY A 35 -7.56 11.10 -14.62
N ALA A 36 -8.83 11.49 -14.70
CA ALA A 36 -10.01 10.63 -14.73
C ALA A 36 -10.94 11.11 -15.86
N SER A 37 -11.56 10.16 -16.56
CA SER A 37 -12.42 10.42 -17.71
C SER A 37 -13.87 10.68 -17.30
N SER A 38 -14.24 10.29 -16.07
CA SER A 38 -15.57 10.47 -15.51
C SER A 38 -15.54 10.68 -14.00
N LEU A 39 -16.63 11.20 -13.45
CA LEU A 39 -16.81 11.32 -12.00
C LEU A 39 -16.77 9.96 -11.30
N ASN A 40 -17.27 8.92 -11.96
CA ASN A 40 -17.21 7.56 -11.44
C ASN A 40 -15.75 7.09 -11.33
N ASP A 41 -14.93 7.31 -12.36
CA ASP A 41 -13.51 6.94 -12.32
C ASP A 41 -12.75 7.70 -11.24
N LEU A 42 -13.09 8.99 -11.04
CA LEU A 42 -12.53 9.79 -9.97
C LEU A 42 -12.88 9.20 -8.60
N LEU A 43 -14.16 8.87 -8.39
CA LEU A 43 -14.63 8.26 -7.13
C LEU A 43 -13.96 6.90 -6.88
N ILE A 44 -13.83 6.06 -7.91
CA ILE A 44 -13.16 4.76 -7.82
C ILE A 44 -11.71 4.96 -7.40
N LYS A 45 -10.94 5.81 -8.09
CA LYS A 45 -9.54 6.07 -7.76
C LYS A 45 -9.36 6.60 -6.35
N SER A 46 -10.18 7.57 -5.94
CA SER A 46 -10.12 8.11 -4.58
C SER A 46 -10.46 7.07 -3.51
N LEU A 47 -11.43 6.18 -3.78
CA LEU A 47 -11.76 5.07 -2.88
C LEU A 47 -10.63 4.05 -2.79
N GLU A 48 -10.02 3.67 -3.92
CA GLU A 48 -8.88 2.75 -3.96
C GLU A 48 -7.67 3.30 -3.20
N GLU A 49 -7.34 4.57 -3.41
CA GLU A 49 -6.27 5.25 -2.69
C GLU A 49 -6.55 5.31 -1.19
N LYS A 50 -7.77 5.65 -0.78
CA LYS A 50 -8.14 5.70 0.64
C LYS A 50 -8.10 4.32 1.28
N LEU A 51 -8.59 3.28 0.60
CA LEU A 51 -8.52 1.91 1.10
C LEU A 51 -7.08 1.40 1.21
N LYS A 52 -6.22 1.77 0.25
CA LYS A 52 -4.79 1.45 0.31
C LYS A 52 -4.12 2.16 1.50
N GLN A 53 -4.46 3.42 1.73
CA GLN A 53 -3.98 4.16 2.90
C GLN A 53 -4.44 3.51 4.20
N LEU A 54 -5.74 3.22 4.35
CA LEU A 54 -6.30 2.58 5.54
C LEU A 54 -5.70 1.20 5.81
N ARG A 55 -5.41 0.42 4.76
CA ARG A 55 -4.74 -0.88 4.91
C ARG A 55 -3.30 -0.73 5.40
N ARG A 56 -2.59 0.30 4.94
CA ARG A 56 -1.25 0.62 5.46
C ARG A 56 -1.32 1.06 6.92
N GLU A 57 -2.26 1.93 7.25
CA GLU A 57 -2.48 2.39 8.63
C GLU A 57 -2.89 1.24 9.57
N SER A 58 -3.69 0.27 9.09
CA SER A 58 -4.05 -0.90 9.90
C SER A 58 -2.84 -1.80 10.16
N ILE A 59 -2.00 -2.01 9.15
CA ILE A 59 -0.72 -2.71 9.29
C ILE A 59 0.16 -1.97 10.30
N ASP A 60 0.35 -0.67 10.14
CA ASP A 60 1.18 0.14 11.04
C ASP A 60 0.64 0.12 12.48
N THR A 61 -0.69 0.05 12.66
CA THR A 61 -1.33 -0.08 13.98
C THR A 61 -1.08 -1.46 14.60
N GLU A 62 -1.23 -2.53 13.82
CA GLU A 62 -0.97 -3.91 14.26
C GLU A 62 0.52 -4.13 14.61
N PHE A 63 1.44 -3.50 13.86
CA PHE A 63 2.86 -3.50 14.18
C PHE A 63 3.24 -2.50 15.30
N ALA A 64 2.45 -1.45 15.55
CA ALA A 64 2.69 -0.53 16.67
C ALA A 64 2.50 -1.21 18.02
N GLU A 65 1.60 -2.21 18.12
CA GLU A 65 1.47 -3.04 19.32
C GLU A 65 2.73 -3.91 19.54
N MET A 66 3.35 -4.41 18.47
CA MET A 66 4.62 -5.16 18.55
C MET A 66 5.82 -4.31 18.96
N ARG A 67 5.81 -2.99 18.71
CA ARG A 67 6.89 -2.06 19.12
C ARG A 67 7.08 -2.00 20.64
N ASN A 68 6.03 -2.26 21.42
CA ASN A 68 6.10 -2.25 22.87
C ASN A 68 6.28 -3.65 23.47
N ASP A 69 6.36 -4.69 22.63
CA ASP A 69 6.62 -6.05 23.07
C ASP A 69 8.12 -6.25 23.32
N ALA A 70 8.51 -6.12 24.59
CA ALA A 70 9.89 -6.28 25.05
C ALA A 70 10.42 -7.72 24.84
N GLN A 71 9.55 -8.72 24.70
CA GLN A 71 9.97 -10.08 24.39
C GLN A 71 10.33 -10.19 22.90
N TYR A 72 9.47 -9.67 22.02
CA TYR A 72 9.73 -9.62 20.57
C TYR A 72 11.04 -8.89 20.24
N HIS A 73 11.33 -7.76 20.89
CA HIS A 73 12.59 -7.04 20.70
C HIS A 73 13.82 -7.82 21.15
N ARG A 74 13.75 -8.54 22.29
CA ARG A 74 14.87 -9.36 22.77
C ARG A 74 15.16 -10.53 21.83
N GLU A 75 14.11 -11.21 21.36
CA GLU A 75 14.24 -12.33 20.45
C GLU A 75 14.73 -11.86 19.07
N SER A 76 14.19 -10.75 18.54
CA SER A 76 14.66 -10.15 17.28
C SER A 76 16.12 -9.71 17.35
N LEU A 77 16.57 -9.12 18.47
CA LEU A 77 17.98 -8.78 18.70
C LEU A 77 18.88 -10.01 18.79
N ALA A 78 18.40 -11.10 19.41
CA ALA A 78 19.14 -12.36 19.51
C ALA A 78 19.33 -12.99 18.12
N ILE A 79 18.27 -13.02 17.31
CA ILE A 79 18.31 -13.49 15.92
C ILE A 79 19.27 -12.60 15.11
N ALA A 80 19.11 -11.28 15.12
CA ALA A 80 19.99 -10.37 14.38
C ALA A 80 21.48 -10.53 14.77
N LYS A 81 21.76 -10.82 16.04
CA LYS A 81 23.11 -11.09 16.54
C LYS A 81 23.67 -12.42 16.05
N GLU A 82 22.82 -13.44 15.92
CA GLU A 82 23.20 -14.76 15.40
C GLU A 82 23.52 -14.71 13.89
N PHE A 83 22.82 -13.85 13.14
CA PHE A 83 23.05 -13.65 11.71
C PHE A 83 24.11 -12.58 11.38
N ALA A 84 24.56 -11.78 12.36
CA ALA A 84 25.53 -10.70 12.13
C ALA A 84 26.87 -11.17 11.53
N SER A 85 27.33 -12.38 11.86
CA SER A 85 28.52 -12.97 11.23
C SER A 85 28.29 -13.42 9.79
N SER A 86 27.07 -13.90 9.48
CA SER A 86 26.68 -14.36 8.15
C SER A 86 26.45 -13.18 7.18
N ASP A 87 25.92 -12.07 7.68
CA ASP A 87 25.72 -10.85 6.89
C ASP A 87 27.06 -10.23 6.48
N GLY A 88 28.06 -10.26 7.37
CA GLY A 88 29.42 -9.79 7.10
C GLY A 88 30.17 -10.64 6.05
N GLU A 89 29.91 -11.95 5.98
CA GLU A 89 30.47 -12.82 4.94
C GLU A 89 29.77 -12.62 3.59
N THR A 90 28.45 -12.41 3.61
CA THR A 90 27.66 -12.15 2.41
C THR A 90 28.03 -10.81 1.75
N LEU A 91 28.26 -9.76 2.56
CA LEU A 91 28.74 -8.45 2.08
C LEU A 91 30.12 -8.55 1.42
N ARG A 92 31.06 -9.28 2.05
CA ARG A 92 32.41 -9.50 1.50
C ARG A 92 32.42 -10.34 0.23
N LEU A 93 31.49 -11.30 0.10
CA LEU A 93 31.33 -12.10 -1.12
C LEU A 93 30.69 -11.29 -2.25
N ALA A 94 29.77 -10.38 -1.94
CA ALA A 94 29.19 -9.45 -2.90
C ALA A 94 30.24 -8.43 -3.41
N GLU A 95 31.08 -7.90 -2.52
CA GLU A 95 32.19 -6.98 -2.88
C GLU A 95 33.30 -7.67 -3.69
N LYS A 96 33.53 -8.98 -3.47
CA LYS A 96 34.51 -9.78 -4.22
C LYS A 96 33.97 -10.30 -5.56
N GLY A 97 32.66 -10.25 -5.75
CA GLY A 97 31.97 -10.62 -7.00
C GLY A 97 31.91 -9.50 -8.04
N GLU A 98 32.38 -8.30 -7.71
CA GLU A 98 32.48 -7.18 -8.66
C GLU A 98 33.94 -6.97 -9.07
N ASN A 99 34.34 -7.70 -10.12
CA ASN A 99 35.44 -7.31 -11.00
C ASN A 99 34.97 -7.61 -12.45
N PRO A 100 35.16 -6.68 -13.40
CA PRO A 100 34.45 -6.62 -14.68
C PRO A 100 34.76 -7.78 -15.64
#